data_AF-Q65EW4-F1
#
_entry.id   AF-Q65EW4-F1
#
_cell.length_a   1.000
_cell.length_b   1.000
_cell.length_c   1.000
_cell.angle_alpha   90.00
_cell.angle_beta   90.00
_cell.angle_gamma   90.00
#
_symmetry.space_group_name_H-M   'P 1'
#
loop_
_entity.id
_entity.type
_entity.pdbx_description
1 polymer ?
#
loop_
_entity_poly.entity_id
_entity_poly.type
_entity_poly.pdbx_seq_one_letter_code
_entity_poly.pdbx_strand_id
1 'polypeptide(L)' 'MSLHDEKEIEKLLENFTPMIKSKLEREDLEQELKMKICEKAEMLLCQEVPGFWEFITELLKVL' A
#
# COMPACT_ATOMS: atom_id res chain seq x y z
N MET A 1 28.93 -33.58 -8.15
CA MET A 1 29.04 -32.16 -8.55
C MET A 1 30.32 -31.64 -7.93
N SER A 2 31.13 -30.87 -8.65
CA SER A 2 32.43 -30.44 -8.13
C SER A 2 32.23 -29.28 -7.15
N LEU A 3 33.07 -29.16 -6.12
CA LEU A 3 33.06 -28.02 -5.18
C LEU A 3 33.19 -26.65 -5.89
N HIS A 4 33.64 -26.65 -7.14
CA HIS A 4 33.72 -25.46 -7.99
C HIS A 4 32.33 -24.98 -8.43
N ASP A 5 31.40 -25.91 -8.72
CA ASP A 5 30.04 -25.61 -9.16
C ASP A 5 29.20 -24.99 -8.03
N GLU A 6 29.38 -25.46 -6.79
CA GLU A 6 28.67 -24.91 -5.61
C GLU A 6 29.04 -23.44 -5.37
N LYS A 7 30.32 -23.08 -5.45
CA LYS A 7 30.78 -21.69 -5.23
C LYS A 7 30.30 -20.73 -6.30
N GLU A 8 30.19 -21.18 -7.55
CA GLU A 8 29.68 -20.36 -8.65
C GLU A 8 28.17 -20.13 -8.50
N ILE A 9 27.42 -21.14 -8.08
CA ILE A 9 25.99 -21.01 -7.74
C ILE A 9 25.80 -20.07 -6.54
N GLU A 10 26.64 -20.15 -5.52
CA GLU A 10 26.56 -19.32 -4.32
C GLU A 10 26.81 -17.84 -4.64
N LYS A 11 27.82 -17.53 -5.47
CA LYS A 11 28.04 -16.18 -6.01
C LYS A 11 26.87 -15.68 -6.85
N LEU A 12 26.27 -16.56 -7.65
CA LEU A 12 25.12 -16.21 -8.46
C LEU A 12 23.94 -15.79 -7.57
N LEU A 13 23.69 -16.53 -6.49
CA LEU A 13 22.65 -16.23 -5.50
C LEU A 13 22.92 -14.93 -4.74
N GLU A 14 24.18 -14.67 -4.34
CA GLU A 14 24.57 -13.40 -3.72
C GLU A 14 24.28 -12.20 -4.63
N ASN A 15 24.55 -12.34 -5.94
CA ASN A 15 24.29 -11.28 -6.92
C ASN A 15 22.79 -10.98 -7.10
N PHE A 16 21.91 -11.99 -6.98
CA PHE A 16 20.46 -11.81 -7.10
C PHE A 16 19.78 -11.36 -5.81
N THR A 17 20.39 -11.60 -4.65
CA THR A 17 19.87 -11.20 -3.33
C THR A 17 19.46 -9.71 -3.24
N PRO A 18 20.28 -8.72 -3.66
CA PRO A 18 19.88 -7.31 -3.62
C PRO A 18 18.74 -6.99 -4.60
N MET A 19 18.69 -7.65 -5.77
CA MET A 19 17.59 -7.47 -6.71
C MET A 19 16.26 -7.98 -6.12
N ILE A 20 16.29 -9.14 -5.47
CA ILE A 20 15.12 -9.72 -4.79
C ILE A 20 14.65 -8.80 -3.66
N LYS A 21 15.57 -8.32 -2.80
CA LYS A 21 15.24 -7.38 -1.72
C LYS A 21 14.64 -6.07 -2.26
N SER A 22 15.23 -5.49 -3.30
CA SER A 22 14.72 -4.24 -3.90
C SER A 22 13.33 -4.40 -4.53
N LYS A 23 13.01 -5.61 -5.02
CA LYS A 23 11.69 -5.91 -5.58
C LYS A 23 10.65 -6.10 -4.48
N LEU A 24 11.00 -6.81 -3.42
CA LEU A 24 10.15 -6.99 -2.24
C LEU A 24 9.81 -5.63 -1.60
N GLU A 25 10.81 -4.74 -1.42
CA GLU A 25 10.57 -3.40 -0.88
C GLU A 25 9.61 -2.55 -1.73
N ARG A 26 9.59 -2.76 -3.05
CA ARG A 26 8.63 -2.10 -3.95
C ARG A 26 7.24 -2.71 -3.87
N GLU A 27 7.15 -4.03 -3.74
CA GLU A 27 5.89 -4.76 -3.59
C GLU A 27 5.22 -4.41 -2.26
N ASP A 28 6.00 -4.33 -1.17
CA ASP A 28 5.53 -3.88 0.15
C ASP A 28 5.01 -2.44 0.09
N LEU A 29 5.74 -1.53 -0.56
CA LEU A 29 5.33 -0.13 -0.73
C LEU A 29 4.05 -0.01 -1.57
N GLU A 30 3.92 -0.80 -2.63
CA GLU A 30 2.71 -0.85 -3.46
C GLU A 30 1.50 -1.33 -2.64
N GLN A 31 1.70 -2.34 -1.79
CA GLN A 31 0.66 -2.88 -0.92
C GLN A 31 0.23 -1.88 0.16
N GLU A 32 1.19 -1.18 0.80
CA GLU A 32 0.90 -0.12 1.77
C GLU A 32 0.07 1.01 1.13
N LEU A 33 0.43 1.44 -0.07
CA LEU A 33 -0.28 2.49 -0.79
C LEU A 33 -1.73 2.07 -1.12
N LYS A 34 -1.92 0.84 -1.59
CA LYS A 34 -3.25 0.28 -1.86
C LYS A 34 -4.13 0.28 -0.60
N MET A 35 -3.56 -0.13 0.54
CA MET A 35 -4.28 -0.15 1.81
C MET A 35 -4.73 1.26 2.22
N LYS A 36 -3.84 2.27 2.16
CA LYS A 36 -4.20 3.66 2.47
C LYS A 36 -5.28 4.23 1.55
N ILE A 37 -5.26 3.88 0.26
CA ILE A 37 -6.30 4.32 -0.68
C ILE A 37 -7.65 3.73 -0.28
N CYS A 38 -7.71 2.44 0.05
CA CYS A 38 -8.93 1.79 0.51
C CYS A 38 -9.46 2.44 1.80
N GLU A 39 -8.60 2.64 2.80
CA GLU A 39 -8.98 3.30 4.06
C GLU A 39 -9.57 4.70 3.82
N LYS A 40 -8.95 5.49 2.92
CA LYS A 40 -9.45 6.83 2.59
C LYS A 40 -10.74 6.79 1.79
N ALA A 41 -10.89 5.84 0.88
CA ALA A 41 -12.12 5.62 0.13
C ALA A 41 -13.26 5.23 1.07
N GLU A 42 -13.01 4.32 2.01
CA GLU A 42 -13.99 3.96 3.05
C GLU A 42 -14.36 5.15 3.92
N MET A 43 -13.39 5.96 4.37
CA MET A 43 -13.68 7.19 5.13
C MET A 43 -14.60 8.14 4.35
N LEU A 44 -14.41 8.29 3.04
CA LEU A 44 -15.23 9.18 2.21
C LEU A 44 -16.59 8.58 1.87
N LEU A 45 -16.66 7.27 1.64
CA LEU A 45 -17.90 6.56 1.28
C LEU A 45 -18.80 6.30 2.49
N CYS A 46 -18.21 6.11 3.67
CA CYS A 46 -18.92 5.89 4.93
C CYS A 46 -19.14 7.19 5.72
N GLN A 47 -18.80 8.35 5.15
CA GLN A 47 -19.25 9.62 5.72
C GLN A 47 -20.76 9.69 5.59
N GLU A 48 -21.47 9.63 6.73
CA GLU A 48 -22.88 10.00 6.77
C GLU A 48 -22.99 11.48 6.41
N VAL A 49 -23.52 11.74 5.22
CA VAL A 49 -23.88 13.10 4.80
C VAL A 49 -25.16 13.50 5.53
N PRO A 50 -25.28 14.75 5.98
CA PRO A 50 -26.50 15.20 6.63
C PRO A 50 -27.69 15.00 5.69
N GLY A 51 -28.79 14.49 6.23
CA GLY A 51 -30.04 14.40 5.49
C GLY A 51 -30.48 15.78 5.00
N PHE A 52 -31.35 15.84 3.99
CA PHE A 52 -31.78 17.12 3.40
C PHE A 52 -32.22 18.15 4.45
N TRP A 53 -32.98 17.72 5.47
CA TRP A 53 -33.45 18.60 6.54
C TRP A 53 -32.37 18.98 7.56
N GLU A 54 -31.43 18.08 7.85
CA GLU A 54 -30.28 18.38 8.72
C GLU A 54 -29.37 19.42 8.07
N PHE A 55 -29.14 19.27 6.76
CA PHE A 55 -28.39 20.23 5.97
C PHE A 55 -29.00 21.64 6.02
N ILE A 56 -30.32 21.76 5.79
CA ILE A 56 -31.03 23.06 5.87
C ILE A 56 -30.97 23.64 7.29
N THR A 57 -31.10 22.79 8.31
CA THR A 57 -31.04 23.24 9.72
C THR A 57 -29.67 23.80 10.08
N GLU A 58 -28.59 23.12 9.68
CA GLU A 58 -27.22 23.62 9.90
C GLU A 58 -26.94 24.89 9.09
N LEU A 59 -27.40 24.97 7.83
CA LEU A 59 -27.28 26.17 7.01
C LEU A 59 -27.92 27.40 7.68
N LEU A 60 -29.10 27.21 8.28
CA LEU A 60 -29.84 28.28 8.96
C LEU A 60 -29.22 28.68 10.32
N LYS A 61 -28.41 27.83 10.96
CA LYS A 61 -27.68 28.17 12.20
C LYS A 61 -26.44 29.05 11.95
N VAL A 62 -25.88 28.99 10.73
CA VAL A 62 -24.68 29.72 10.32
C VAL A 62 -25.01 31.10 9.73
N LEU A 63 -26.28 31.31 9.37
CA LEU A 63 -26.88 32.58 8.92
C LEU A 63 -27.35 33.43 10.11
#